data_AF-A0AB35XAY5-F1
#
_entry.id   AF-A0AB35XAY5-F1
#
_cell.length_a   1.000
_cell.length_b   1.000
_cell.length_c   1.000
_cell.angle_alpha   90.00
_cell.angle_beta   90.00
_cell.angle_gamma   90.00
#
_symmetry.space_group_name_H-M   'P 1'
#
loop_
_entity.id
_entity.type
_entity.pdbx_description
1 polymer ?
#
loop_
_entity_poly.entity_id
_entity_poly.type
_entity_poly.pdbx_seq_one_letter_code
_entity_poly.pdbx_strand_id
1 'polypeptide(L)'
;MIDAARIIPLDIHTDDVAQAVCQGAHYDADSNVWYVEEHELTEALGGYAYDMDSFNIMAPYYLVVSTKMTCWNCHLPTSIIAVMFTRYLRKSQDGIGWESVKRNSFVFHINELPEAIKKNIKARNYYLDKSKTTGLRYWMNHCETCGERLGDYELFCMADDAFRQMTIEKLLHSHVRKVNKLFVSMAGSPAVDQGKEAVRYLCDARFMMNSPKM
;
A
#
# COMPACT_ATOMS: atom_id res chain seq x y z
N MET A 1 7.77 15.88 7.82
CA MET A 1 8.70 14.85 8.29
C MET A 1 8.50 14.75 9.78
N ILE A 2 8.21 13.56 10.28
CA ILE A 2 8.01 13.29 11.70
C ILE A 2 9.30 12.70 12.22
N ASP A 3 9.95 13.38 13.16
CA ASP A 3 11.26 13.01 13.71
C ASP A 3 11.12 12.06 14.92
N ALA A 4 10.34 11.00 14.72
CA ALA A 4 10.06 9.99 15.74
C ALA A 4 10.35 8.59 15.17
N ALA A 5 11.22 7.85 15.87
CA ALA A 5 11.62 6.50 15.46
C ALA A 5 10.47 5.49 15.53
N ARG A 6 9.56 5.67 16.49
CA ARG A 6 8.43 4.79 16.78
C ARG A 6 7.17 5.61 17.00
N ILE A 7 6.23 5.48 16.07
CA ILE A 7 4.89 6.03 16.18
C ILE A 7 3.88 4.89 16.19
N ILE A 8 2.69 5.13 16.72
CA ILE A 8 1.57 4.20 16.72
C ILE A 8 0.44 4.85 15.91
N PRO A 9 -0.05 4.23 14.83
CA PRO A 9 -1.16 4.75 14.04
C PRO A 9 -2.44 4.71 14.88
N LEU A 10 -3.27 5.74 14.77
CA LEU A 10 -4.55 5.83 15.48
C LEU A 10 -5.71 5.86 14.49
N ASP A 11 -6.71 4.99 14.67
CA ASP A 11 -7.93 4.96 13.86
C ASP A 11 -9.01 5.90 14.41
N ILE A 12 -8.71 7.20 14.44
CA ILE A 12 -9.62 8.24 14.95
C ILE A 12 -10.60 8.63 13.84
N HIS A 13 -11.88 8.28 14.05
CA HIS A 13 -12.98 8.52 13.11
C HIS A 13 -14.19 9.22 13.75
N THR A 14 -14.14 9.57 15.03
CA THR A 14 -15.27 10.08 15.83
C THR A 14 -15.17 11.57 16.12
N ASP A 15 -16.21 12.14 16.73
CA ASP A 15 -16.25 13.52 17.23
C ASP A 15 -15.29 13.77 18.42
N ASP A 16 -14.59 12.73 18.88
CA ASP A 16 -13.68 12.75 20.04
C ASP A 16 -12.29 13.33 19.73
N VAL A 17 -12.11 13.97 18.58
CA VAL A 17 -10.84 14.56 18.13
C VAL A 17 -10.22 15.45 19.20
N ALA A 18 -11.02 16.32 19.82
CA ALA A 18 -10.52 17.23 20.86
C ALA A 18 -9.98 16.47 22.07
N GLN A 19 -10.66 15.41 22.49
CA GLN A 19 -10.21 14.56 23.59
C GLN A 19 -8.93 13.82 23.20
N ALA A 20 -8.88 13.20 22.02
CA ALA A 20 -7.70 12.47 21.56
C ALA A 20 -6.46 13.37 21.50
N VAL A 21 -6.59 14.60 20.98
CA VAL A 21 -5.51 15.59 20.96
C VAL A 21 -5.04 15.95 22.37
N CYS A 22 -5.97 16.16 23.32
CA CYS A 22 -5.61 16.39 24.72
C CYS A 22 -4.87 15.21 25.38
N GLN A 23 -5.05 13.99 24.84
CA GLN A 23 -4.38 12.78 25.33
C GLN A 23 -3.05 12.49 24.62
N GLY A 24 -2.58 13.40 23.75
CA GLY A 24 -1.28 13.27 23.05
C GLY A 24 -1.38 12.76 21.61
N ALA A 25 -2.58 12.66 21.02
CA ALA A 25 -2.70 12.31 19.61
C ALA A 25 -2.22 13.47 18.71
N HIS A 26 -1.38 13.13 17.74
CA HIS A 26 -0.87 14.02 16.70
C HIS A 26 -1.57 13.76 15.37
N TYR A 27 -1.70 14.80 14.56
CA TYR A 27 -2.28 14.72 13.22
C TYR A 27 -1.32 15.25 12.17
N ASP A 28 -0.96 14.41 11.20
CA ASP A 28 -0.19 14.83 10.03
C ASP A 28 -1.13 15.25 8.90
N ALA A 29 -1.23 16.55 8.65
CA ALA A 29 -2.16 17.12 7.66
C ALA A 29 -1.81 16.80 6.19
N ASP A 30 -0.57 16.38 5.92
CA ASP A 30 -0.12 16.04 4.57
C ASP A 30 -0.58 14.63 4.16
N SER A 31 -0.40 13.66 5.05
CA SER A 31 -0.84 12.27 4.89
C SER A 31 -2.28 12.03 5.35
N ASN A 32 -2.86 12.93 6.15
CA ASN A 32 -4.13 12.78 6.87
C ASN A 32 -4.14 11.62 7.88
N VAL A 33 -2.99 11.28 8.46
CA VAL A 33 -2.87 10.19 9.42
C VAL A 33 -2.83 10.74 10.85
N TRP A 34 -3.60 10.11 11.73
CA TRP A 34 -3.48 10.27 13.17
C TRP A 34 -2.46 9.29 13.73
N TYR A 35 -1.62 9.76 14.64
CA TYR A 35 -0.61 8.94 15.29
C TYR A 35 -0.34 9.44 16.72
N VAL A 36 0.35 8.63 17.51
CA VAL A 36 0.97 9.06 18.76
C VAL A 36 2.39 8.53 18.80
N GLU A 37 3.31 9.24 19.44
CA GLU A 37 4.63 8.68 19.69
C GLU A 37 4.54 7.57 20.75
N GLU A 38 5.32 6.50 20.61
CA GLU A 38 5.16 5.33 21.48
C GLU A 38 5.27 5.66 22.98
N HIS A 39 6.13 6.61 23.34
CA HIS A 39 6.34 7.05 24.72
C HIS A 39 5.22 7.95 25.28
N GLU A 40 4.32 8.43 24.41
CA GLU A 40 3.17 9.28 24.76
C GLU A 40 1.84 8.50 24.75
N LEU A 41 1.87 7.20 24.42
CA LEU A 41 0.66 6.38 24.40
C LEU A 41 0.04 6.29 25.81
N THR A 42 -1.20 6.76 25.92
CA THR A 42 -2.01 6.65 27.13
C THR A 42 -3.06 5.54 27.01
N GLU A 43 -3.57 5.05 28.14
CA GLU A 43 -4.69 4.09 28.14
C GLU A 43 -5.91 4.63 27.38
N ALA A 44 -6.16 5.94 27.43
CA ALA A 44 -7.24 6.60 26.72
C ALA A 44 -7.10 6.52 25.19
N LEU A 45 -5.86 6.50 24.68
CA LEU A 45 -5.59 6.33 23.24
C LEU A 45 -5.54 4.87 22.80
N GLY A 46 -5.44 3.93 23.75
CA GLY A 46 -5.32 2.49 23.45
C GLY A 46 -6.48 1.94 22.60
N GLY A 47 -7.70 2.48 22.76
CA GLY A 47 -8.85 2.08 21.94
C GLY A 47 -8.77 2.49 20.47
N TYR A 48 -7.94 3.47 20.13
CA TYR A 48 -7.69 3.93 18.75
C TYR A 48 -6.43 3.31 18.15
N ALA A 49 -5.53 2.79 18.98
CA ALA A 49 -4.24 2.27 18.54
C ALA A 49 -4.40 1.10 17.58
N TYR A 50 -3.72 1.16 16.44
CA TYR A 50 -3.68 0.07 15.49
C TYR A 50 -2.75 -1.04 16.00
N ASP A 51 -3.30 -2.23 16.16
CA ASP A 51 -2.61 -3.40 16.69
C ASP A 51 -1.72 -4.07 15.61
N MET A 52 -0.48 -3.57 15.47
CA MET A 52 0.55 -4.15 14.60
C MET A 52 1.96 -3.84 15.10
N ASP A 53 2.74 -4.88 15.41
CA ASP A 53 4.09 -4.76 15.99
C ASP A 53 5.15 -4.21 15.03
N SER A 54 4.95 -4.36 13.72
CA SER A 54 5.92 -3.93 12.71
C SER A 54 5.26 -3.47 11.42
N PHE A 55 5.53 -2.23 11.03
CA PHE A 55 5.08 -1.65 9.78
C PHE A 55 6.06 -0.57 9.31
N ASN A 56 6.04 -0.28 8.02
CA ASN A 56 6.84 0.79 7.43
C ASN A 56 6.03 1.68 6.50
N ILE A 57 4.73 1.41 6.35
CA ILE A 57 3.83 2.22 5.57
C ILE A 57 2.43 2.24 6.19
N MET A 58 1.79 3.41 6.15
CA MET A 58 0.40 3.55 6.54
C MET A 58 -0.30 4.63 5.72
N ALA A 59 -1.60 4.45 5.46
CA ALA A 59 -2.42 5.39 4.73
C ALA A 59 -3.79 5.51 5.39
N PRO A 60 -4.40 6.70 5.47
CA PRO A 60 -5.69 6.91 6.13
C PRO A 60 -6.85 6.20 5.41
N TYR A 61 -6.65 5.93 4.12
CA TYR A 61 -7.51 5.14 3.26
C TYR A 61 -6.68 4.61 2.10
N TYR A 62 -7.25 3.68 1.35
CA TYR A 62 -6.59 3.12 0.18
C TYR A 62 -7.58 2.84 -0.93
N LEU A 63 -7.06 2.77 -2.16
CA LEU A 63 -7.83 2.45 -3.35
C LEU A 63 -7.46 1.05 -3.80
N VAL A 64 -8.47 0.20 -3.94
CA VAL A 64 -8.34 -1.11 -4.58
C VAL A 64 -8.69 -0.91 -6.04
N VAL A 65 -7.68 -0.97 -6.90
CA VAL A 65 -7.81 -0.82 -8.35
C VAL A 65 -7.82 -2.22 -8.95
N SER A 66 -8.84 -2.54 -9.75
CA SER A 66 -8.96 -3.81 -10.44
C SER A 66 -9.13 -3.59 -11.93
N THR A 67 -8.37 -4.33 -12.74
CA THR A 67 -8.45 -4.30 -14.20
C THR A 67 -8.24 -5.71 -14.76
N LYS A 68 -8.34 -5.86 -16.08
CA LYS A 68 -8.06 -7.12 -16.78
C LYS A 68 -6.79 -7.00 -17.61
N MET A 69 -6.04 -8.08 -17.69
CA MET A 69 -4.93 -8.25 -18.62
C MET A 69 -4.97 -9.63 -19.27
N THR A 70 -4.16 -9.83 -20.30
CA THR A 70 -3.92 -11.14 -20.90
C THR A 70 -2.77 -11.81 -20.16
N CYS A 71 -2.97 -13.04 -19.64
CA CYS A 71 -1.90 -13.78 -18.99
C CYS A 71 -0.79 -14.12 -19.99
N TRP A 72 0.47 -13.85 -19.65
CA TRP A 72 1.60 -14.18 -20.52
C TRP A 72 1.88 -15.68 -20.67
N ASN A 73 1.37 -16.51 -19.75
CA ASN A 73 1.60 -17.96 -19.77
C ASN A 73 0.50 -18.71 -20.53
N CYS A 74 -0.78 -18.48 -20.21
CA CYS A 74 -1.90 -19.18 -20.86
C CYS A 74 -2.65 -18.35 -21.90
N HIS A 75 -2.32 -17.07 -22.07
CA HIS A 75 -2.96 -16.14 -23.00
C HIS A 75 -4.46 -15.90 -22.78
N LEU A 76 -5.01 -16.36 -21.66
CA LEU A 76 -6.41 -16.10 -21.30
C LEU A 76 -6.53 -14.81 -20.47
N PRO A 77 -7.67 -14.10 -20.57
CA PRO A 77 -7.93 -12.93 -19.75
C PRO A 77 -7.92 -13.29 -18.25
N THR A 78 -7.29 -12.43 -17.45
CA THR A 78 -7.26 -12.56 -15.99
C THR A 78 -7.44 -11.20 -15.35
N SER A 79 -8.19 -11.16 -14.26
CA SER A 79 -8.32 -9.99 -13.42
C SER A 79 -7.04 -9.79 -12.60
N ILE A 80 -6.62 -8.55 -12.43
CA ILE A 80 -5.47 -8.17 -11.60
C ILE A 80 -5.88 -7.01 -10.69
N ILE A 81 -5.26 -6.96 -9.51
CA ILE A 81 -5.56 -6.01 -8.46
C ILE A 81 -4.29 -5.29 -8.03
N ALA A 82 -4.44 -4.01 -7.76
CA ALA A 82 -3.40 -3.15 -7.20
C ALA A 82 -3.96 -2.33 -6.03
N VAL A 83 -3.10 -2.05 -5.06
CA VAL A 83 -3.38 -1.12 -3.96
C VAL A 83 -2.69 0.20 -4.26
N MET A 84 -3.46 1.29 -4.24
CA MET A 84 -2.96 2.63 -4.48
C MET A 84 -3.26 3.56 -3.30
N PHE A 85 -2.26 4.36 -2.94
CA PHE A 85 -2.41 5.47 -1.99
C PHE A 85 -2.33 6.79 -2.74
N THR A 86 -2.98 7.80 -2.20
CA THR A 86 -2.85 9.19 -2.68
C THR A 86 -2.19 10.08 -1.62
N ARG A 87 -2.23 9.64 -0.36
CA ARG A 87 -1.69 10.27 0.84
C ARG A 87 -1.30 9.15 1.81
N TYR A 88 -0.10 9.19 2.37
CA TYR A 88 0.40 8.14 3.26
C TYR A 88 1.63 8.62 4.05
N LEU A 89 1.93 7.93 5.15
CA LEU A 89 3.22 7.98 5.83
C LEU A 89 4.04 6.75 5.42
N ARG A 90 5.33 6.94 5.21
CA ARG A 90 6.29 5.84 5.07
C ARG A 90 7.47 6.05 5.99
N LYS A 91 8.09 4.96 6.43
CA LYS A 91 9.32 5.02 7.20
C LYS A 91 10.46 5.51 6.29
N SER A 92 11.26 6.44 6.80
CA SER A 92 12.45 6.95 6.13
C SER A 92 13.43 5.81 5.83
N GLN A 93 14.27 5.99 4.81
CA GLN A 93 15.28 5.00 4.42
C GLN A 93 16.35 4.77 5.49
N ASP A 94 16.61 5.78 6.34
CA ASP A 94 17.50 5.66 7.49
C ASP A 94 16.86 4.94 8.69
N GLY A 95 15.54 4.72 8.66
CA GLY A 95 14.77 4.08 9.71
C GLY A 95 14.50 4.94 10.96
N ILE A 96 14.90 6.22 10.96
CA ILE A 96 14.85 7.09 12.15
C ILE A 96 13.55 7.92 12.21
N GLY A 97 12.93 8.22 11.08
CA GLY A 97 11.71 9.04 11.04
C GLY A 97 10.68 8.60 10.01
N TRP A 98 9.63 9.42 9.86
CA TRP A 98 8.55 9.20 8.91
C TRP A 98 8.40 10.35 7.91
N GLU A 99 8.15 9.97 6.67
CA GLU A 99 7.93 10.88 5.56
C GLU A 99 6.45 10.92 5.18
N SER A 100 5.87 12.11 5.23
CA SER A 100 4.55 12.41 4.71
C SER A 100 4.60 12.53 3.20
N VAL A 101 3.81 11.70 2.51
CA VAL A 101 3.77 11.67 1.05
C VAL A 101 2.36 11.98 0.56
N LYS A 102 2.23 12.99 -0.31
CA LYS A 102 1.00 13.36 -1.02
C LYS A 102 1.18 13.11 -2.51
N ARG A 103 1.08 11.85 -2.90
CA ARG A 103 1.27 11.41 -4.28
C ARG A 103 0.48 10.14 -4.53
N ASN A 104 -0.01 9.99 -5.76
CA ASN A 104 -0.59 8.75 -6.21
C ASN A 104 0.52 7.71 -6.38
N SER A 105 0.53 6.69 -5.55
CA SER A 105 1.56 5.66 -5.53
C SER A 105 0.91 4.29 -5.43
N PHE A 106 1.31 3.38 -6.32
CA PHE A 106 1.01 1.96 -6.17
C PHE A 106 1.96 1.34 -5.17
N VAL A 107 1.40 0.51 -4.29
CA VAL A 107 2.14 -0.22 -3.27
C VAL A 107 2.30 -1.65 -3.75
N PHE A 108 3.53 -2.13 -3.72
CA PHE A 108 3.91 -3.44 -4.19
C PHE A 108 4.90 -4.07 -3.22
N HIS A 109 5.20 -5.36 -3.37
CA HIS A 109 5.98 -6.15 -2.43
C HIS A 109 5.45 -6.08 -0.99
N ILE A 110 4.12 -6.08 -0.84
CA ILE A 110 3.49 -6.11 0.47
C ILE A 110 3.79 -7.46 1.12
N ASN A 111 4.54 -7.46 2.22
CA ASN A 111 4.95 -8.69 2.89
C ASN A 111 3.85 -9.22 3.80
N GLU A 112 3.17 -8.30 4.50
CA GLU A 112 2.17 -8.63 5.50
C GLU A 112 0.94 -7.75 5.35
N LEU A 113 -0.22 -8.38 5.19
CA LEU A 113 -1.51 -7.69 5.24
C LEU A 113 -2.26 -8.17 6.48
N PRO A 114 -2.68 -7.28 7.39
CA PRO A 114 -3.63 -7.63 8.44
C PRO A 114 -4.94 -8.20 7.89
N GLU A 115 -5.57 -9.13 8.60
CA GLU A 115 -6.84 -9.77 8.18
C GLU A 115 -7.96 -8.76 7.88
N ALA A 116 -8.02 -7.67 8.66
CA ALA A 116 -8.96 -6.58 8.42
C ALA A 116 -8.79 -5.97 7.01
N ILE A 117 -7.53 -5.77 6.59
CA ILE A 117 -7.21 -5.22 5.27
C ILE A 117 -7.47 -6.25 4.17
N LYS A 118 -7.09 -7.53 4.37
CA LYS A 118 -7.36 -8.62 3.40
C LYS A 118 -8.85 -8.73 3.07
N LYS A 119 -9.71 -8.76 4.11
CA LYS A 119 -11.17 -8.81 3.98
C LYS A 119 -11.73 -7.65 3.17
N ASN A 120 -11.07 -6.50 3.23
CA ASN A 120 -11.47 -5.30 2.50
C ASN A 120 -10.96 -5.27 1.05
N ILE A 121 -9.88 -5.98 0.70
CA ILE A 121 -9.40 -6.08 -0.70
C ILE A 121 -10.33 -6.98 -1.53
N LYS A 122 -10.80 -8.09 -0.97
CA LYS A 122 -11.76 -9.04 -1.59
C LYS A 122 -11.29 -9.62 -2.93
N ALA A 123 -10.04 -10.07 -2.98
CA ALA A 123 -9.42 -10.64 -4.16
C ALA A 123 -9.16 -12.15 -3.97
N ARG A 124 -9.66 -13.00 -4.88
CA ARG A 124 -9.42 -14.46 -4.79
C ARG A 124 -8.06 -14.86 -5.32
N ASN A 125 -7.56 -14.13 -6.32
CA ASN A 125 -6.31 -14.41 -7.02
C ASN A 125 -5.19 -13.44 -6.60
N TYR A 126 -5.29 -12.85 -5.40
CA TYR A 126 -4.25 -12.01 -4.82
C TYR A 126 -3.92 -12.55 -3.44
N TYR A 127 -2.81 -13.26 -3.33
CA TYR A 127 -2.40 -13.93 -2.09
C TYR A 127 -0.88 -14.00 -1.95
N LEU A 128 -0.43 -14.28 -0.74
CA LEU A 128 0.99 -14.39 -0.41
C LEU A 128 1.63 -15.58 -1.13
N ASP A 129 2.65 -15.34 -1.95
CA ASP A 129 3.42 -16.37 -2.64
C ASP A 129 4.89 -15.92 -2.78
N LYS A 130 5.77 -16.82 -3.24
CA LYS A 130 7.19 -16.56 -3.45
C LYS A 130 7.45 -16.17 -4.90
N SER A 131 8.07 -15.01 -5.11
CA SER A 131 8.49 -14.55 -6.44
C SER A 131 9.54 -15.48 -7.04
N LYS A 132 9.37 -15.83 -8.32
CA LYS A 132 10.37 -16.61 -9.08
C LYS A 132 11.66 -15.83 -9.30
N THR A 133 11.56 -14.52 -9.50
CA THR A 133 12.67 -13.64 -9.89
C THR A 133 13.49 -13.17 -8.69
N THR A 134 12.81 -12.71 -7.63
CA THR A 134 13.50 -12.11 -6.47
C THR A 134 13.60 -13.05 -5.27
N GLY A 135 12.87 -14.18 -5.28
CA GLY A 135 12.77 -15.08 -4.14
C GLY A 135 11.98 -14.51 -2.94
N LEU A 136 11.53 -13.26 -3.02
CA LEU A 136 10.78 -12.59 -1.95
C LEU A 136 9.38 -13.17 -1.82
N ARG A 137 8.88 -13.25 -0.59
CA ARG A 137 7.48 -13.57 -0.30
C ARG A 137 6.69 -12.28 -0.11
N TYR A 138 5.70 -12.08 -0.96
CA TYR A 138 4.81 -10.93 -0.91
C TYR A 138 3.44 -11.27 -1.51
N TRP A 139 2.46 -10.44 -1.21
CA TRP A 139 1.13 -10.50 -1.78
C TRP A 139 1.18 -10.13 -3.25
N MET A 140 0.90 -11.11 -4.13
CA MET A 140 0.99 -10.95 -5.57
C MET A 140 -0.26 -11.46 -6.27
N ASN A 141 -0.45 -11.04 -7.51
CA ASN A 141 -1.54 -11.52 -8.34
C ASN A 141 -1.21 -12.90 -8.91
N HIS A 142 -2.24 -13.70 -9.17
CA HIS A 142 -2.16 -14.98 -9.85
C HIS A 142 -3.16 -15.02 -11.00
N CYS A 143 -2.82 -15.73 -12.07
CA CYS A 143 -3.76 -15.93 -13.16
C CYS A 143 -4.97 -16.73 -12.67
N GLU A 144 -6.18 -16.21 -12.91
CA GLU A 144 -7.44 -16.85 -12.52
C GLU A 144 -7.66 -18.20 -13.22
N THR A 145 -6.96 -18.46 -14.34
CA THR A 145 -7.12 -19.70 -15.12
C THR A 145 -6.00 -20.72 -14.90
N CYS A 146 -4.73 -20.31 -15.03
CA CYS A 146 -3.60 -21.25 -14.95
C CYS A 146 -2.83 -21.17 -13.63
N GLY A 147 -3.17 -20.24 -12.74
CA GLY A 147 -2.48 -20.05 -11.46
C GLY A 147 -1.06 -19.48 -11.57
N GLU A 148 -0.63 -19.05 -12.77
CA GLU A 148 0.70 -18.45 -12.95
C GLU A 148 0.85 -17.20 -12.07
N ARG A 149 2.03 -17.03 -11.49
CA ARG A 149 2.37 -15.89 -10.63
C ARG A 149 2.55 -14.65 -11.50
N LEU A 150 1.80 -13.60 -11.20
CA LEU A 150 1.88 -12.31 -11.86
C LEU A 150 2.65 -11.36 -10.93
N GLY A 151 3.97 -11.31 -11.14
CA GLY A 151 4.89 -10.59 -10.29
C GLY A 151 4.73 -9.07 -10.35
N ASP A 152 5.07 -8.41 -9.24
CA ASP A 152 4.92 -6.96 -9.11
C ASP A 152 5.91 -6.19 -10.00
N TYR A 153 7.07 -6.77 -10.32
CA TYR A 153 8.03 -6.14 -11.22
C TYR A 153 7.44 -5.98 -12.62
N GLU A 154 6.82 -7.03 -13.13
CA GLU A 154 6.14 -7.01 -14.41
C GLU A 154 4.96 -6.03 -14.37
N LEU A 155 4.12 -6.08 -13.33
CA LEU A 155 2.92 -5.25 -13.25
C LEU A 155 3.20 -3.74 -13.04
N PHE A 156 4.21 -3.40 -12.25
CA PHE A 156 4.44 -2.03 -11.76
C PHE A 156 5.79 -1.42 -12.16
N CYS A 157 6.79 -2.24 -12.49
CA CYS A 157 8.15 -1.79 -12.76
C CYS A 157 8.59 -1.91 -14.23
N MET A 158 7.87 -2.62 -15.12
CA MET A 158 8.19 -2.68 -16.56
C MET A 158 7.34 -1.70 -17.38
N ALA A 159 7.98 -1.08 -18.39
CA ALA A 159 7.59 0.21 -18.96
C ALA A 159 6.22 0.19 -19.67
N ASP A 160 5.72 -0.95 -20.12
CA ASP A 160 4.50 -1.02 -20.93
C ASP A 160 3.34 -1.78 -20.26
N ASP A 161 3.48 -2.11 -18.98
CA ASP A 161 2.55 -2.99 -18.28
C ASP A 161 1.37 -2.27 -17.62
N ALA A 162 0.42 -3.09 -17.16
CA ALA A 162 -0.95 -2.70 -16.82
C ALA A 162 -1.07 -1.49 -15.86
N PHE A 163 -0.16 -1.34 -14.90
CA PHE A 163 -0.23 -0.28 -13.89
C PHE A 163 0.86 0.80 -14.00
N ARG A 164 2.06 0.49 -14.53
CA ARG A 164 3.16 1.47 -14.61
C ARG A 164 2.83 2.68 -15.50
N GLN A 165 2.13 2.45 -16.60
CA GLN A 165 1.60 3.51 -17.49
C GLN A 165 0.06 3.56 -17.44
N MET A 166 -0.51 3.61 -16.25
CA MET A 166 -1.96 3.79 -16.13
C MET A 166 -2.32 5.23 -16.50
N THR A 167 -2.78 5.43 -17.73
CA THR A 167 -3.36 6.69 -18.19
C THR A 167 -4.69 6.95 -17.47
N ILE A 168 -5.17 8.19 -17.49
CA ILE A 168 -6.50 8.53 -16.95
C ILE A 168 -7.57 7.66 -17.63
N GLU A 169 -7.45 7.44 -18.94
CA GLU A 169 -8.35 6.58 -19.70
C GLU A 169 -8.34 5.13 -19.19
N LYS A 170 -7.16 4.53 -19.00
CA LYS A 170 -7.05 3.18 -18.42
C LYS A 170 -7.61 3.11 -16.99
N LEU A 171 -7.41 4.16 -16.18
CA LEU A 171 -8.01 4.27 -14.85
C LEU A 171 -9.55 4.33 -14.94
N LEU A 172 -10.12 5.11 -15.86
CA LEU A 172 -11.57 5.20 -16.08
C LEU A 172 -12.19 3.87 -16.53
N HIS A 173 -11.42 3.05 -17.25
CA HIS A 173 -11.83 1.69 -17.64
C HIS A 173 -11.57 0.63 -16.55
N SER A 174 -10.82 0.98 -15.51
CA SER A 174 -10.60 0.11 -14.35
C SER A 174 -11.74 0.28 -13.34
N HIS A 175 -12.00 -0.77 -12.56
CA HIS A 175 -12.88 -0.66 -11.41
C HIS A 175 -12.06 -0.24 -10.19
N VAL A 176 -12.34 0.95 -9.67
CA VAL A 176 -11.65 1.55 -8.52
C VAL A 176 -12.61 1.61 -7.33
N ARG A 177 -12.20 1.04 -6.20
CA ARG A 177 -12.97 1.09 -4.96
C ARG A 177 -12.15 1.73 -3.84
N LYS A 178 -12.66 2.82 -3.28
CA LYS A 178 -12.10 3.42 -2.07
C LYS A 178 -12.50 2.61 -0.85
N VAL A 179 -11.51 2.27 -0.03
CA VAL A 179 -11.71 1.70 1.31
C VAL A 179 -11.36 2.76 2.32
N ASN A 180 -12.38 3.30 3.00
CA ASN A 180 -12.23 4.35 4.01
C ASN A 180 -11.88 3.75 5.38
N LYS A 181 -10.73 3.08 5.44
CA LYS A 181 -10.16 2.44 6.63
C LYS A 181 -8.66 2.63 6.63
N LEU A 182 -8.08 2.80 7.82
CA LEU A 182 -6.64 2.85 7.98
C LEU A 182 -5.98 1.61 7.38
N PHE A 183 -4.97 1.85 6.56
CA PHE A 183 -4.08 0.84 6.03
C PHE A 183 -2.77 0.93 6.80
N VAL A 184 -2.31 -0.18 7.39
CA VAL A 184 -1.01 -0.30 8.06
C VAL A 184 -0.41 -1.64 7.67
N SER A 185 0.85 -1.65 7.26
CA SER A 185 1.48 -2.84 6.70
C SER A 185 3.00 -2.73 6.64
N MET A 186 3.65 -3.88 6.47
CA MET A 186 5.04 -4.00 6.05
C MET A 186 5.12 -4.29 4.54
N ALA A 187 5.90 -3.47 3.82
CA ALA A 187 6.19 -3.66 2.40
C ALA A 187 7.69 -3.52 2.09
N GLY A 188 8.18 -4.30 1.12
CA GLY A 188 9.58 -4.27 0.70
C GLY A 188 10.59 -4.81 1.71
N SER A 189 10.15 -5.48 2.78
CA SER A 189 11.07 -6.23 3.64
C SER A 189 11.57 -7.47 2.89
N PRO A 190 12.89 -7.67 2.75
CA PRO A 190 13.40 -8.91 2.18
C PRO A 190 12.98 -10.09 3.06
N ALA A 191 12.54 -11.19 2.44
CA ALA A 191 12.19 -12.41 3.14
C ALA A 191 13.48 -13.14 3.52
N VAL A 192 14.08 -12.75 4.65
CA VAL A 192 15.23 -13.42 5.30
C VAL A 192 16.22 -14.01 4.29
N ASP A 193 16.76 -13.19 3.39
CA ASP A 193 18.08 -13.46 2.81
C ASP A 193 18.66 -12.20 2.15
N GLN A 194 19.98 -12.22 2.11
CA GLN A 194 20.91 -11.11 2.05
C GLN A 194 20.78 -10.20 0.83
N GLY A 195 20.50 -8.93 1.06
CA GLY A 195 20.67 -7.85 0.09
C GLY A 195 20.71 -6.51 0.80
N LYS A 196 21.84 -5.82 0.75
CA LYS A 196 22.06 -4.49 1.38
C LYS A 196 21.34 -3.33 0.67
N GLU A 197 20.51 -3.60 -0.33
CA GLU A 197 19.78 -2.58 -1.07
C GLU A 197 18.34 -2.47 -0.59
N ALA A 198 17.89 -1.25 -0.33
CA ALA A 198 16.49 -0.96 -0.02
C ALA A 198 15.61 -1.37 -1.21
N VAL A 199 14.79 -2.40 -1.02
CA VAL A 199 13.80 -2.83 -2.01
C VAL A 199 12.80 -1.68 -2.17
N ARG A 200 12.65 -1.14 -3.39
CA ARG A 200 11.56 -0.22 -3.69
C ARG A 200 10.25 -0.98 -3.57
N TYR A 201 9.26 -0.40 -2.89
CA TYR A 201 7.92 -0.98 -2.68
C TYR A 201 6.79 0.02 -3.01
N LEU A 202 7.17 1.17 -3.59
CA LEU A 202 6.26 2.22 -4.04
C LEU A 202 6.65 2.64 -5.45
N CYS A 203 5.65 2.70 -6.34
CA CYS A 203 5.81 3.21 -7.69
C CYS A 203 4.86 4.38 -7.87
N ASP A 204 5.39 5.53 -8.27
CA ASP A 204 4.56 6.70 -8.54
C ASP A 204 3.70 6.44 -9.77
N ALA A 205 2.39 6.51 -9.58
CA ALA A 205 1.44 6.47 -10.68
C ALA A 205 1.53 7.79 -11.45
N ARG A 206 2.17 7.76 -12.62
CA ARG A 206 2.18 8.89 -13.57
C ARG A 206 0.93 8.80 -14.45
N PHE A 207 -0.10 9.56 -14.10
CA PHE A 207 -1.27 9.73 -14.96
C PHE A 207 -0.90 10.65 -16.12
N MET A 208 -0.62 10.06 -17.28
CA MET A 208 -0.42 10.82 -18.51
C MET A 208 -1.75 10.99 -19.23
N MET A 209 -2.00 12.20 -19.75
CA MET A 209 -3.06 12.42 -20.73
C MET A 209 -2.57 11.87 -22.07
N ASN A 210 -3.37 11.04 -22.72
CA ASN A 210 -3.10 10.68 -24.11
C ASN A 210 -3.17 11.95 -24.95
N SER A 211 -2.15 12.19 -25.78
CA SER A 211 -2.27 13.19 -26.84
C SER A 211 -3.51 12.86 -27.67
N PRO A 212 -4.31 13.85 -28.10
CA PRO A 212 -5.45 13.58 -28.97
C PRO A 212 -4.95 12.80 -30.19
N LYS A 213 -5.66 11.71 -30.52
CA LYS A 213 -5.40 10.97 -31.76
C LYS A 213 -5.57 11.96 -32.92
N MET A 214 -4.47 12.27 -33.62
CA MET A 214 -4.52 12.95 -34.92
C MET A 214 -5.15 12.05 -35.97
#